data_AF-A0A1V0B0K3-F1
#
_entry.id   AF-A0A1V0B0K3-F1
#
_cell.length_a   1.000
_cell.length_b   1.000
_cell.length_c   1.000
_cell.angle_alpha   90.00
_cell.angle_beta   90.00
_cell.angle_gamma   90.00
#
_symmetry.space_group_name_H-M   'P 1'
#
loop_
_entity.id
_entity.type
_entity.pdbx_description
1 polymer ?
#
loop_
_entity_poly.entity_id
_entity_poly.type
_entity_poly.pdbx_seq_one_letter_code
_entity_poly.pdbx_strand_id
1 'polypeptide(L)'
;MSMFWTGDEYYHANLPGTVARCGPDTFNRSGCSAKCYSVCAVVQYWYNLINAVFRLSQHRLSADNRQHANMTDDSANTEGCPLERLEQEELYPIREVSRLTGVNSVTLRAWERRYGLLVPHRTDSGHRLYSMADIERVRAITAWIKRGVTVSKVASVIDRQPLPEPAATADAEPLPAALRIWRERLHAALVGFDVRQLESVYGQIMASFPLAVAFADVLLPVWRIWRERSQSTGPACWALLDGFLRSRLFQRIAYHSPEAPSVLLINLPGPQQELELLLAAALIADADAAPVSLFEPVGLASLAGQIPADGYAAVLLYADQPLEGGVLTTLRRLEQALECPLALVGDACQQQSVALSKQGVVLLGELDQGLTWRLRALLGGRLDQP
;
A
#
# COMPACT_ATOMS: atom_id res chain seq x y z
N MET A 1 35.30 -17.60 -3.88
CA MET A 1 34.06 -18.38 -4.01
C MET A 1 33.59 -18.27 -5.45
N SER A 2 34.03 -19.20 -6.30
CA SER A 2 33.62 -19.26 -7.70
C SER A 2 32.64 -20.43 -7.84
N MET A 3 31.38 -20.14 -8.19
CA MET A 3 30.38 -21.14 -8.55
C MET A 3 30.41 -21.33 -10.06
N PHE A 4 30.61 -22.57 -10.51
CA PHE A 4 30.40 -22.96 -11.90
C PHE A 4 29.07 -23.69 -12.01
N TRP A 5 28.33 -23.39 -13.08
CA TRP A 5 27.03 -23.96 -13.40
C TRP A 5 27.21 -24.92 -14.57
N THR A 6 27.01 -26.22 -14.33
CA THR A 6 26.83 -27.22 -15.37
C THR A 6 25.57 -27.99 -15.02
N GLY A 7 24.63 -28.03 -15.97
CA GLY A 7 23.25 -28.48 -15.78
C GLY A 7 23.09 -29.72 -14.90
N ASP A 8 22.14 -29.61 -13.98
CA ASP A 8 21.46 -30.64 -13.20
C ASP A 8 22.10 -31.25 -11.94
N GLU A 9 23.28 -30.82 -11.44
CA GLU A 9 23.78 -31.31 -10.14
C GLU A 9 24.45 -30.23 -9.24
N TYR A 10 24.14 -30.27 -7.94
CA TYR A 10 24.77 -29.45 -6.90
C TYR A 10 25.89 -30.22 -6.20
N TYR A 11 27.11 -29.68 -6.18
CA TYR A 11 28.23 -30.21 -5.40
C TYR A 11 28.66 -29.24 -4.30
N HIS A 12 28.67 -29.70 -3.04
CA HIS A 12 29.37 -29.04 -1.93
C HIS A 12 30.67 -29.80 -1.64
N ALA A 13 31.81 -29.12 -1.76
CA ALA A 13 33.10 -29.64 -1.30
C ALA A 13 33.37 -29.14 0.13
N ASN A 14 33.17 -30.01 1.14
CA ASN A 14 34.17 -30.27 2.20
C ASN A 14 33.67 -31.32 3.22
N LEU A 15 34.50 -32.37 3.38
CA LEU A 15 34.54 -33.46 4.36
C LEU A 15 33.67 -34.72 4.12
N PRO A 16 34.19 -35.94 4.45
CA PRO A 16 34.02 -37.13 3.63
C PRO A 16 32.89 -38.04 4.12
N GLY A 17 32.21 -38.68 3.17
CA GLY A 17 31.48 -39.92 3.43
C GLY A 17 30.00 -39.79 3.78
N THR A 18 29.22 -39.00 3.04
CA THR A 18 27.78 -39.33 2.83
C THR A 18 27.27 -38.63 1.57
N VAL A 19 27.10 -39.39 0.48
CA VAL A 19 26.41 -38.90 -0.72
C VAL A 19 24.91 -39.05 -0.46
N ALA A 20 24.23 -37.96 -0.09
CA ALA A 20 22.77 -37.94 -0.03
C ALA A 20 22.22 -37.65 -1.43
N ARG A 21 21.72 -38.69 -2.11
CA ARG A 21 20.90 -38.55 -3.31
C ARG A 21 19.51 -38.09 -2.87
N CYS A 22 19.08 -36.90 -3.29
CA CYS A 22 17.69 -36.47 -3.15
C CYS A 22 17.11 -36.26 -4.55
N GLY A 23 16.38 -37.27 -5.04
CA GLY A 23 15.48 -37.14 -6.19
C GLY A 23 14.04 -36.85 -5.74
N PRO A 24 13.11 -36.59 -6.68
CA PRO A 24 11.77 -36.04 -6.41
C PRO A 24 10.86 -36.89 -5.51
N ASP A 25 11.18 -38.18 -5.28
CA ASP A 25 10.27 -39.15 -4.66
C ASP A 25 10.62 -39.57 -3.22
N THR A 26 11.36 -38.76 -2.46
CA THR A 26 11.67 -39.07 -1.04
C THR A 26 11.28 -37.95 -0.08
N PHE A 27 10.01 -37.57 -0.10
CA PHE A 27 9.43 -36.65 0.88
C PHE A 27 8.72 -37.38 2.02
N ASN A 28 9.40 -38.31 2.68
CA ASN A 28 8.92 -38.81 3.97
C ASN A 28 10.07 -39.38 4.81
N ARG A 29 10.73 -38.52 5.59
CA ARG A 29 11.25 -38.84 6.93
C ARG A 29 11.75 -37.57 7.62
N SER A 30 11.31 -37.43 8.86
CA SER A 30 11.69 -36.49 9.90
C SER A 30 13.13 -35.96 9.81
N GLY A 31 13.26 -34.64 9.66
CA GLY A 31 14.55 -33.94 9.84
C GLY A 31 14.93 -32.96 8.74
N CYS A 32 14.09 -31.97 8.44
CA CYS A 32 14.48 -30.83 7.60
C CYS A 32 14.29 -29.53 8.37
N SER A 33 15.38 -28.82 8.64
CA SER A 33 15.36 -27.54 9.37
C SER A 33 14.62 -26.47 8.56
N ALA A 34 13.94 -25.56 9.27
CA ALA A 34 13.14 -24.44 8.73
C ALA A 34 13.88 -23.51 7.75
N LYS A 35 15.20 -23.68 7.55
CA LYS A 35 16.01 -22.90 6.59
C LYS A 35 15.87 -23.36 5.13
N CYS A 36 15.41 -24.59 4.85
CA CYS A 36 15.24 -25.06 3.46
C CYS A 36 13.98 -24.54 2.76
N TYR A 37 12.93 -24.18 3.52
CA TYR A 37 11.67 -23.69 2.94
C TYR A 37 11.78 -22.30 2.30
N SER A 38 12.64 -21.42 2.86
CA SER A 38 12.79 -20.04 2.37
C SER A 38 13.47 -19.96 0.99
N VAL A 39 14.44 -20.83 0.71
CA VAL A 39 15.17 -20.83 -0.57
C VAL A 39 14.33 -21.48 -1.68
N CYS A 40 13.58 -22.55 -1.40
CA CYS A 40 12.72 -23.21 -2.38
C CYS A 40 11.52 -22.35 -2.81
N ALA A 41 10.93 -21.55 -1.91
CA ALA A 41 9.82 -20.66 -2.25
C ALA A 41 10.23 -19.56 -3.25
N VAL A 42 11.43 -19.00 -3.11
CA VAL A 42 11.96 -18.00 -4.04
C VAL A 42 12.23 -18.63 -5.42
N VAL A 43 12.81 -19.83 -5.47
CA VAL A 43 13.12 -20.52 -6.74
C VAL A 43 11.84 -20.93 -7.49
N GLN A 44 10.81 -21.42 -6.78
CA GLN A 44 9.54 -21.81 -7.39
C GLN A 44 8.77 -20.60 -7.95
N TYR A 45 8.86 -19.46 -7.28
CA TYR A 45 8.25 -18.20 -7.73
C TYR A 45 8.90 -17.68 -9.03
N TRP A 46 10.24 -17.69 -9.12
CA TRP A 46 10.94 -17.30 -10.36
C TRP A 46 10.59 -18.22 -11.54
N TYR A 47 10.43 -19.53 -11.31
CA TYR A 47 10.06 -20.49 -12.34
C TYR A 47 8.63 -20.26 -12.87
N ASN A 48 7.67 -19.94 -11.99
CA ASN A 48 6.30 -19.64 -12.38
C ASN A 48 6.15 -18.30 -13.12
N LEU A 49 6.95 -17.30 -12.73
CA LEU A 49 6.98 -15.99 -13.40
C LEU A 49 7.47 -16.08 -14.85
N ILE A 50 8.51 -16.87 -15.11
CA ILE A 50 9.04 -17.10 -16.46
C ILE A 50 8.00 -17.80 -17.36
N ASN A 51 7.26 -18.77 -16.81
CA ASN A 51 6.23 -19.50 -17.55
C ASN A 51 4.95 -18.67 -17.81
N ALA A 52 4.65 -17.69 -16.97
CA ALA A 52 3.53 -16.76 -17.18
C ALA A 52 3.83 -15.75 -18.31
N VAL A 53 5.07 -15.27 -18.41
CA VAL A 53 5.52 -14.38 -19.49
C VAL A 53 5.47 -15.08 -20.85
N PHE A 54 5.77 -16.38 -20.91
CA PHE A 54 5.76 -17.15 -22.16
C PHE A 54 4.35 -17.40 -22.72
N ARG A 55 3.33 -17.57 -21.86
CA ARG A 55 1.92 -17.79 -22.27
C ARG A 55 1.25 -16.56 -22.88
N LEU A 56 1.70 -15.36 -22.52
CA LEU A 56 1.20 -14.10 -23.09
C LEU A 56 1.68 -13.87 -24.54
N SER A 57 2.68 -14.62 -25.02
CA SER A 57 3.26 -14.45 -26.35
C SER A 57 2.48 -15.12 -27.49
N GLN A 58 1.57 -16.06 -27.22
CA GLN A 58 0.96 -16.91 -28.26
C GLN A 58 -0.50 -16.59 -28.62
N HIS A 59 -1.15 -15.60 -27.98
CA HIS A 59 -2.57 -15.31 -28.20
C HIS A 59 -2.90 -14.07 -29.05
N ARG A 60 -1.94 -13.46 -29.75
CA ARG A 60 -2.17 -12.26 -30.59
C ARG A 60 -1.67 -12.40 -32.04
N LEU A 61 -2.08 -13.48 -32.71
CA LEU A 61 -2.08 -13.56 -34.17
C LEU A 61 -3.51 -13.79 -34.67
N SER A 62 -4.37 -12.77 -34.54
CA SER A 62 -5.56 -12.55 -35.38
C SER A 62 -6.39 -11.41 -34.80
N ALA A 63 -6.16 -10.20 -35.31
CA ALA A 63 -7.17 -9.18 -35.60
C ALA A 63 -6.41 -7.89 -35.92
N ASP A 64 -6.00 -7.79 -37.17
CA ASP A 64 -5.38 -6.61 -37.73
C ASP A 64 -6.47 -5.70 -38.33
N ASN A 65 -6.31 -4.40 -38.05
CA ASN A 65 -6.56 -3.27 -38.94
C ASN A 65 -8.00 -2.86 -39.33
N ARG A 66 -8.36 -1.61 -38.96
CA ARG A 66 -8.65 -0.57 -39.96
C ARG A 66 -8.62 0.85 -39.37
N GLN A 67 -7.77 1.68 -39.99
CA GLN A 67 -7.59 3.12 -39.83
C GLN A 67 -8.79 3.93 -40.36
N HIS A 68 -8.94 5.17 -39.89
CA HIS A 68 -8.89 6.34 -40.79
C HIS A 68 -8.60 7.64 -40.01
N ALA A 69 -7.55 8.32 -40.44
CA ALA A 69 -7.24 9.71 -40.12
C ALA A 69 -8.14 10.66 -40.91
N ASN A 70 -8.37 11.87 -40.40
CA ASN A 70 -7.92 13.06 -41.13
C ASN A 70 -7.86 14.32 -40.26
N MET A 71 -6.87 15.12 -40.63
CA MET A 71 -6.40 16.40 -40.12
C MET A 71 -6.87 17.50 -41.09
N THR A 72 -7.12 18.71 -40.59
CA THR A 72 -6.70 19.96 -41.24
C THR A 72 -6.83 21.16 -40.28
N ASP A 73 -5.82 22.00 -40.43
CA ASP A 73 -5.47 23.28 -39.81
C ASP A 73 -6.54 24.39 -39.96
N ASP A 74 -6.53 25.37 -39.05
CA ASP A 74 -6.53 26.78 -39.46
C ASP A 74 -6.18 27.73 -38.30
N SER A 75 -5.41 28.74 -38.66
CA SER A 75 -4.55 29.60 -37.85
C SER A 75 -5.21 30.81 -37.16
N ALA A 76 -4.60 31.19 -36.03
CA ALA A 76 -4.27 32.54 -35.55
C ALA A 76 -5.32 33.68 -35.54
N ASN A 77 -5.52 34.28 -34.35
CA ASN A 77 -5.38 35.73 -34.18
C ASN A 77 -5.06 36.13 -32.74
N THR A 78 -4.01 36.95 -32.62
CA THR A 78 -3.52 37.66 -31.43
C THR A 78 -4.22 39.01 -31.33
N GLU A 79 -4.54 39.49 -30.12
CA GLU A 79 -4.22 40.84 -29.60
C GLU A 79 -5.06 41.20 -28.35
N GLY A 80 -4.39 41.68 -27.30
CA GLY A 80 -5.03 42.31 -26.14
C GLY A 80 -4.26 42.20 -24.82
N CYS A 81 -3.16 42.96 -24.68
CA CYS A 81 -2.51 43.25 -23.39
C CYS A 81 -3.31 44.31 -22.62
N PRO A 82 -3.47 44.15 -21.29
CA PRO A 82 -3.17 45.28 -20.41
C PRO A 82 -2.21 44.87 -19.28
N LEU A 83 -1.04 45.49 -19.28
CA LEU A 83 -0.17 45.62 -18.12
C LEU A 83 -0.91 46.39 -17.00
N GLU A 84 -0.44 46.16 -15.77
CA GLU A 84 -0.68 46.97 -14.58
C GLU A 84 -2.04 46.78 -13.86
N ARG A 85 -2.15 45.66 -13.14
CA ARG A 85 -2.78 45.69 -11.81
C ARG A 85 -1.73 45.25 -10.79
N LEU A 86 -1.22 46.23 -10.06
CA LEU A 86 -0.37 46.06 -8.89
C LEU A 86 -1.14 45.26 -7.84
N GLU A 87 -1.11 43.93 -7.89
CA GLU A 87 -1.73 43.10 -6.87
C GLU A 87 -0.76 42.98 -5.70
N GLN A 88 -0.91 43.98 -4.83
CA GLN A 88 -0.51 44.03 -3.44
C GLN A 88 -0.43 42.62 -2.84
N GLU A 89 0.70 42.24 -2.26
CA GLU A 89 0.74 41.11 -1.34
C GLU A 89 -0.28 41.38 -0.23
N GLU A 90 -1.49 40.80 -0.34
CA GLU A 90 -2.50 40.92 0.70
C GLU A 90 -1.97 40.22 1.95
N LEU A 91 -1.50 41.04 2.89
CA LEU A 91 -0.93 40.63 4.14
C LEU A 91 -2.04 40.53 5.19
N TYR A 92 -2.35 39.31 5.62
CA TYR A 92 -3.46 39.01 6.54
C TYR A 92 -3.02 39.01 8.00
N PRO A 93 -3.79 39.62 8.92
CA PRO A 93 -3.53 39.53 10.35
C PRO A 93 -3.82 38.12 10.86
N ILE A 94 -3.14 37.69 11.95
CA ILE A 94 -3.26 36.33 12.50
C ILE A 94 -4.69 35.90 12.83
N ARG A 95 -5.59 36.84 13.16
CA ARG A 95 -7.01 36.56 13.41
C ARG A 95 -7.71 36.10 12.15
N GLU A 96 -7.37 36.70 11.01
CA GLU A 96 -7.95 36.38 9.72
C GLU A 96 -7.41 35.05 9.19
N VAL A 97 -6.10 34.79 9.36
CA VAL A 97 -5.51 33.47 9.08
C VAL A 97 -6.18 32.38 9.90
N SER A 98 -6.44 32.63 11.19
CA SER A 98 -7.15 31.69 12.07
C SER A 98 -8.57 31.40 11.58
N ARG A 99 -9.28 32.43 11.10
CA ARG A 99 -10.62 32.30 10.50
C ARG A 99 -10.61 31.49 9.19
N LEU A 100 -9.62 31.73 8.33
CA LEU A 100 -9.51 31.10 6.99
C LEU A 100 -8.97 29.67 7.00
N THR A 101 -8.22 29.30 8.04
CA THR A 101 -7.59 27.96 8.16
C THR A 101 -8.24 27.08 9.21
N GLY A 102 -9.05 27.65 10.12
CA GLY A 102 -9.66 26.94 11.24
C GLY A 102 -8.67 26.56 12.35
N VAL A 103 -7.42 27.02 12.27
CA VAL A 103 -6.37 26.74 13.27
C VAL A 103 -6.32 27.89 14.28
N ASN A 104 -6.29 27.58 15.58
CA ASN A 104 -6.24 28.60 16.63
C ASN A 104 -4.96 29.46 16.50
N SER A 105 -5.12 30.78 16.58
CA SER A 105 -4.02 31.76 16.60
C SER A 105 -2.90 31.45 17.62
N VAL A 106 -3.20 30.78 18.74
CA VAL A 106 -2.20 30.32 19.72
C VAL A 106 -1.33 29.21 19.14
N THR A 107 -1.93 28.25 18.43
CA THR A 107 -1.24 27.15 17.76
C THR A 107 -0.37 27.66 16.61
N LEU A 108 -0.85 28.63 15.84
CA LEU A 108 -0.07 29.30 14.78
C LEU A 108 1.19 29.99 15.34
N ARG A 109 1.08 30.68 16.49
CA ARG A 109 2.24 31.27 17.19
C ARG A 109 3.20 30.23 17.74
N ALA A 110 2.69 29.07 18.16
CA ALA A 110 3.53 27.97 18.62
C ALA A 110 4.33 27.36 17.45
N TRP A 111 3.72 27.23 16.26
CA TRP A 111 4.39 26.75 15.06
C TRP A 111 5.46 27.71 14.53
N GLU A 112 5.19 29.02 14.58
CA GLU A 112 6.19 30.07 14.32
C GLU A 112 7.41 29.93 15.25
N ARG A 113 7.19 29.92 16.58
CA ARG A 113 8.27 30.00 17.56
C ARG A 113 9.06 28.70 17.75
N ARG A 114 8.40 27.54 17.71
CA ARG A 114 9.04 26.25 18.03
C ARG A 114 9.61 25.53 16.82
N TYR A 115 8.99 25.70 15.65
CA TYR A 115 9.32 24.91 14.46
C TYR A 115 9.73 25.77 13.26
N GLY A 116 9.63 27.10 13.34
CA GLY A 116 9.98 28.00 12.23
C GLY A 116 9.12 27.80 10.99
N LEU A 117 7.92 27.22 11.13
CA LEU A 117 7.10 26.74 10.01
C LEU A 117 6.44 27.87 9.19
N LEU A 118 6.38 29.07 9.75
CA LEU A 118 5.77 30.27 9.16
C LEU A 118 6.69 31.45 9.44
N VAL A 119 6.90 32.33 8.45
CA VAL A 119 7.73 33.52 8.59
C VAL A 119 6.85 34.76 8.42
N PRO A 120 6.29 35.33 9.51
CA PRO A 120 5.41 36.48 9.38
C PRO A 120 6.18 37.76 9.04
N HIS A 121 5.59 38.60 8.21
CA HIS A 121 6.01 39.98 8.07
C HIS A 121 5.66 40.76 9.34
N ARG A 122 6.63 41.50 9.89
CA ARG A 122 6.40 42.38 11.04
C ARG A 122 6.29 43.82 10.57
N THR A 123 5.23 44.49 10.98
CA THR A 123 5.11 45.94 10.82
C THR A 123 5.92 46.68 11.88
N ASP A 124 6.23 47.95 11.67
CA ASP A 124 6.95 48.80 12.64
C ASP A 124 6.23 48.89 14.01
N SER A 125 4.92 48.65 14.01
CA SER A 125 4.08 48.53 15.21
C SER A 125 4.15 47.18 15.95
N GLY A 126 4.90 46.20 15.43
CA GLY A 126 5.11 44.88 16.05
C GLY A 126 4.01 43.85 15.77
N HIS A 127 3.07 44.12 14.86
CA HIS A 127 2.02 43.18 14.47
C HIS A 127 2.51 42.17 13.43
N ARG A 128 2.04 40.92 13.53
CA ARG A 128 2.35 39.83 12.59
C ARG A 128 1.34 39.81 11.47
N LEU A 129 1.84 39.86 10.25
CA LEU A 129 1.06 39.68 9.03
C LEU A 129 1.58 38.46 8.27
N TYR A 130 0.66 37.73 7.63
CA TYR A 130 0.94 36.50 6.91
C TYR A 130 0.47 36.66 5.46
N SER A 131 1.24 36.13 4.52
CA SER A 131 0.90 36.12 3.10
C SER A 131 -0.14 35.04 2.78
N MET A 132 -0.72 35.07 1.58
CA MET A 132 -1.57 33.97 1.10
C MET A 132 -0.79 32.64 1.04
N ALA A 133 0.49 32.67 0.68
CA ALA A 133 1.36 31.48 0.67
C ALA A 133 1.50 30.85 2.08
N ASP A 134 1.56 31.68 3.14
CA ASP A 134 1.56 31.20 4.52
C ASP A 134 0.24 30.51 4.88
N ILE A 135 -0.90 31.02 4.39
CA ILE A 135 -2.22 30.44 4.62
C ILE A 135 -2.33 29.06 3.98
N GLU A 136 -1.87 28.91 2.73
CA GLU A 136 -1.82 27.63 2.03
C GLU A 136 -0.90 26.64 2.74
N ARG A 137 0.25 27.11 3.23
CA ARG A 137 1.18 26.33 4.03
C ARG A 137 0.56 25.84 5.34
N VAL A 138 -0.21 26.67 6.04
CA VAL A 138 -0.97 26.27 7.24
C VAL A 138 -2.01 25.20 6.90
N ARG A 139 -2.72 25.32 5.77
CA ARG A 139 -3.69 24.30 5.33
C ARG A 139 -3.00 22.97 5.06
N ALA A 140 -1.86 22.99 4.37
CA ALA A 140 -1.06 21.80 4.13
C ALA A 140 -0.59 21.15 5.44
N ILE A 141 -0.04 21.93 6.38
CA ILE A 141 0.39 21.42 7.70
C ILE A 141 -0.78 20.78 8.46
N THR A 142 -1.94 21.42 8.45
CA THR A 142 -3.15 20.92 9.13
C THR A 142 -3.64 19.61 8.51
N ALA A 143 -3.57 19.49 7.18
CA ALA A 143 -3.90 18.27 6.45
C ALA A 143 -2.96 17.10 6.81
N TRP A 144 -1.68 17.39 7.08
CA TRP A 144 -0.69 16.40 7.54
C TRP A 144 -0.91 15.95 8.99
N ILE A 145 -1.25 16.90 9.88
CA ILE A 145 -1.54 16.59 11.29
C ILE A 145 -2.80 15.74 11.42
N LYS A 146 -3.84 16.03 10.63
CA LYS A 146 -5.05 15.19 10.56
C LYS A 146 -4.77 13.75 10.11
N ARG A 147 -3.68 13.53 9.35
CA ARG A 147 -3.19 12.22 8.89
C ARG A 147 -2.17 11.58 9.83
N GLY A 148 -2.03 12.09 11.07
CA GLY A 148 -1.18 11.48 12.10
C GLY A 148 0.30 11.84 12.02
N VAL A 149 0.72 12.73 11.12
CA VAL A 149 2.12 13.19 11.06
C VAL A 149 2.36 14.24 12.15
N THR A 150 3.38 14.04 12.97
CA THR A 150 3.73 14.99 14.03
C THR A 150 4.27 16.30 13.44
N VAL A 151 3.90 17.43 14.04
CA VAL A 151 4.26 18.79 13.58
C VAL A 151 5.77 18.94 13.33
N SER A 152 6.61 18.29 14.16
CA SER A 152 8.07 18.31 14.04
C SER A 152 8.59 17.67 12.74
N LYS A 153 7.86 16.72 12.13
CA LYS A 153 8.26 16.03 10.90
C LYS A 153 7.62 16.65 9.65
N VAL A 154 6.55 17.43 9.80
CA VAL A 154 5.90 18.14 8.69
C VAL A 154 6.82 19.21 8.07
N ALA A 155 7.64 19.87 8.88
CA ALA A 155 8.58 20.89 8.41
C ALA A 155 9.51 20.38 7.31
N SER A 156 10.12 19.21 7.51
CA SER A 156 11.08 18.63 6.56
C SER A 156 10.44 18.09 5.28
N VAL A 157 9.13 17.84 5.29
CA VAL A 157 8.35 17.39 4.12
C VAL A 157 7.99 18.58 3.24
N ILE A 158 7.64 19.72 3.84
CA ILE A 158 7.19 20.93 3.12
C ILE A 158 8.39 21.73 2.57
N ASP A 159 9.51 21.82 3.30
CA ASP A 159 10.69 22.60 2.86
C ASP A 159 11.47 21.97 1.71
N ARG A 160 11.13 20.74 1.29
CA ARG A 160 11.78 20.03 0.18
C ARG A 160 11.06 20.16 -1.16
N GLN A 161 10.07 21.05 -1.28
CA GLN A 161 9.29 21.26 -2.50
C GLN A 161 9.35 22.72 -2.96
N PRO A 162 9.60 22.99 -4.27
CA PRO A 162 9.21 24.26 -4.86
C PRO A 162 7.67 24.32 -4.95
N LEU A 163 7.08 25.48 -4.67
CA LEU A 163 5.64 25.74 -4.85
C LEU A 163 5.24 25.48 -6.31
N PRO A 164 4.19 24.69 -6.61
CA PRO A 164 3.70 24.51 -7.97
C PRO A 164 2.63 25.55 -8.33
N GLU A 165 2.70 26.02 -9.59
CA GLU A 165 1.72 26.87 -10.26
C GLU A 165 0.31 26.25 -10.33
N PRO A 166 -0.76 27.07 -10.42
CA PRO A 166 -2.13 26.59 -10.41
C PRO A 166 -2.57 26.11 -11.80
N ALA A 167 -2.93 24.84 -11.92
CA ALA A 167 -3.74 24.35 -13.02
C ALA A 167 -4.93 23.54 -12.47
N ALA A 168 -6.11 23.97 -12.87
CA ALA A 168 -7.41 23.50 -12.41
C ALA A 168 -7.84 22.20 -13.10
N THR A 169 -8.42 21.28 -12.32
CA THR A 169 -9.65 20.53 -12.67
C THR A 169 -10.32 20.04 -11.38
N ALA A 170 -11.65 20.07 -11.40
CA ALA A 170 -12.55 19.84 -10.26
C ALA A 170 -12.76 18.34 -9.95
N ASP A 171 -13.26 18.10 -8.73
CA ASP A 171 -13.83 16.86 -8.18
C ASP A 171 -12.87 15.77 -7.68
N ALA A 172 -12.00 16.16 -6.77
CA ALA A 172 -11.56 15.34 -5.63
C ALA A 172 -11.10 16.33 -4.54
N GLU A 173 -11.36 16.05 -3.26
CA GLU A 173 -10.72 16.83 -2.19
C GLU A 173 -9.20 16.83 -2.48
N PRO A 174 -8.53 17.99 -2.65
CA PRO A 174 -7.19 18.01 -3.21
C PRO A 174 -6.28 17.16 -2.35
N LEU A 175 -5.69 16.11 -2.94
CA LEU A 175 -4.64 15.35 -2.28
C LEU A 175 -3.62 16.38 -1.73
N PRO A 176 -3.18 16.26 -0.47
CA PRO A 176 -2.12 17.11 0.04
C PRO A 176 -1.00 17.17 -0.98
N ALA A 177 -0.58 18.37 -1.38
CA ALA A 177 0.36 18.58 -2.48
C ALA A 177 1.59 17.67 -2.39
N ALA A 178 2.03 17.37 -1.16
CA ALA A 178 3.16 16.47 -0.94
C ALA A 178 2.93 14.98 -1.25
N LEU A 179 1.69 14.45 -1.21
CA LEU A 179 1.40 13.08 -1.70
C LEU A 179 1.43 12.99 -3.22
N ARG A 180 0.99 14.05 -3.92
CA ARG A 180 1.02 14.12 -5.38
C ARG A 180 2.44 14.00 -5.92
N ILE A 181 3.40 14.67 -5.29
CA ILE A 181 4.81 14.61 -5.70
C ILE A 181 5.35 13.17 -5.65
N TRP A 182 4.98 12.38 -4.65
CA TRP A 182 5.40 10.97 -4.60
C TRP A 182 4.86 10.15 -5.77
N ARG A 183 3.59 10.37 -6.14
CA ARG A 183 2.96 9.69 -7.29
C ARG A 183 3.61 10.09 -8.61
N GLU A 184 3.89 11.38 -8.80
CA GLU A 184 4.59 11.91 -9.99
C GLU A 184 6.00 11.32 -10.12
N ARG A 185 6.76 11.25 -9.01
CA ARG A 185 8.11 10.66 -8.99
C ARG A 185 8.11 9.16 -9.27
N LEU A 186 7.14 8.41 -8.72
CA LEU A 186 6.94 6.99 -9.05
C LEU A 186 6.63 6.82 -10.55
N HIS A 187 5.72 7.63 -11.08
CA HIS A 187 5.36 7.59 -12.49
C HIS A 187 6.57 7.87 -13.40
N ALA A 188 7.36 8.90 -13.09
CA ALA A 188 8.57 9.22 -13.85
C ALA A 188 9.60 8.08 -13.83
N ALA A 189 9.84 7.45 -12.67
CA ALA A 189 10.74 6.30 -12.55
C ALA A 189 10.26 5.10 -13.38
N LEU A 190 8.94 4.83 -13.37
CA LEU A 190 8.34 3.72 -14.13
C LEU A 190 8.40 3.94 -15.64
N VAL A 191 8.01 5.13 -16.12
CA VAL A 191 8.06 5.47 -17.55
C VAL A 191 9.50 5.47 -18.06
N GLY A 192 10.44 5.94 -17.25
CA GLY A 192 11.87 5.88 -17.57
C GLY A 192 12.51 4.49 -17.41
N PHE A 193 11.79 3.48 -16.92
CA PHE A 193 12.33 2.16 -16.56
C PHE A 193 13.55 2.22 -15.62
N ASP A 194 13.62 3.26 -14.78
CA ASP A 194 14.74 3.46 -13.86
C ASP A 194 14.44 2.78 -12.51
N VAL A 195 14.85 1.51 -12.41
CA VAL A 195 14.67 0.70 -11.21
C VAL A 195 15.40 1.29 -10.00
N ARG A 196 16.56 1.93 -10.20
CA ARG A 196 17.32 2.56 -9.11
C ARG A 196 16.58 3.77 -8.55
N GLN A 197 16.00 4.57 -9.43
CA GLN A 197 15.17 5.68 -8.99
C GLN A 197 13.88 5.19 -8.33
N LEU A 198 13.26 4.12 -8.85
CA LEU A 198 12.08 3.50 -8.22
C LEU A 198 12.39 3.03 -6.80
N GLU A 199 13.53 2.36 -6.59
CA GLU A 199 14.02 1.95 -5.28
C GLU A 199 14.24 3.14 -4.33
N SER A 200 14.90 4.18 -4.82
CA SER A 200 15.17 5.40 -4.06
C SER A 200 13.86 6.09 -3.63
N VAL A 201 12.90 6.23 -4.54
CA VAL A 201 11.59 6.82 -4.25
C VAL A 201 10.81 5.97 -3.25
N TYR A 202 10.77 4.64 -3.43
CA TYR A 202 10.13 3.72 -2.49
C TYR A 202 10.75 3.83 -1.09
N GLY A 203 12.08 3.80 -0.98
CA GLY A 203 12.78 3.94 0.31
C GLY A 203 12.47 5.27 1.01
N GLN A 204 12.37 6.37 0.26
CA GLN A 204 12.00 7.66 0.82
C GLN A 204 10.54 7.71 1.30
N ILE A 205 9.61 7.08 0.57
CA ILE A 205 8.20 6.94 0.99
C ILE A 205 8.15 6.17 2.31
N MET A 206 8.82 5.00 2.39
CA MET A 206 8.82 4.16 3.58
C MET A 206 9.53 4.80 4.78
N ALA A 207 10.51 5.69 4.56
CA ALA A 207 11.14 6.47 5.64
C ALA A 207 10.24 7.62 6.16
N SER A 208 9.29 8.05 5.33
CA SER A 208 8.40 9.18 5.61
C SER A 208 7.08 8.73 6.25
N PHE A 209 6.55 7.57 5.85
CA PHE A 209 5.22 7.11 6.22
C PHE A 209 5.22 5.68 6.78
N PRO A 210 4.32 5.36 7.73
CA PRO A 210 4.02 3.97 8.09
C PRO A 210 3.55 3.16 6.88
N LEU A 211 3.72 1.82 6.93
CA LEU A 211 3.37 0.91 5.83
C LEU A 211 1.96 1.13 5.29
N ALA A 212 0.98 1.16 6.19
CA ALA A 212 -0.43 1.32 5.82
C ALA A 212 -0.69 2.63 5.05
N VAL A 213 -0.12 3.74 5.52
CA VAL A 213 -0.26 5.06 4.89
C VAL A 213 0.46 5.08 3.53
N ALA A 214 1.70 4.56 3.49
CA ALA A 214 2.46 4.48 2.25
C ALA A 214 1.70 3.71 1.15
N PHE A 215 1.06 2.60 1.50
CA PHE A 215 0.30 1.81 0.55
C PHE A 215 -1.06 2.44 0.22
N ALA A 216 -1.90 2.72 1.21
CA ALA A 216 -3.25 3.23 0.98
C ALA A 216 -3.26 4.58 0.24
N ASP A 217 -2.37 5.51 0.61
CA ASP A 217 -2.41 6.87 0.08
C ASP A 217 -1.50 7.09 -1.14
N VAL A 218 -0.49 6.24 -1.36
CA VAL A 218 0.51 6.45 -2.44
C VAL A 218 0.62 5.25 -3.37
N LEU A 219 1.04 4.08 -2.86
CA LEU A 219 1.48 2.97 -3.72
C LEU A 219 0.30 2.22 -4.37
N LEU A 220 -0.75 1.86 -3.61
CA LEU A 220 -1.92 1.16 -4.15
C LEU A 220 -2.67 1.98 -5.20
N PRO A 221 -2.94 3.30 -5.01
CA PRO A 221 -3.57 4.10 -6.05
C PRO A 221 -2.79 4.11 -7.37
N VAL A 222 -1.46 4.26 -7.30
CA VAL A 222 -0.60 4.20 -8.49
C VAL A 222 -0.63 2.81 -9.11
N TRP A 223 -0.54 1.76 -8.30
CA TRP A 223 -0.59 0.37 -8.75
C TRP A 223 -1.92 0.03 -9.44
N ARG A 224 -3.07 0.46 -8.91
CA ARG A 224 -4.39 0.25 -9.55
C ARG A 224 -4.49 0.95 -10.91
N ILE A 225 -4.01 2.19 -11.02
CA ILE A 225 -3.98 2.93 -12.30
C ILE A 225 -3.13 2.18 -13.34
N TRP A 226 -1.94 1.70 -12.97
CA TRP A 226 -1.09 0.95 -13.89
C TRP A 226 -1.66 -0.43 -14.24
N ARG A 227 -2.37 -1.08 -13.31
CA ARG A 227 -3.09 -2.34 -13.57
C ARG A 227 -4.12 -2.18 -14.67
N GLU A 228 -4.96 -1.16 -14.56
CA GLU A 228 -5.99 -0.86 -15.56
C GLU A 228 -5.37 -0.55 -16.91
N ARG A 229 -4.31 0.27 -16.93
CA ARG A 229 -3.59 0.62 -18.16
C ARG A 229 -2.90 -0.56 -18.80
N SER A 230 -2.44 -1.55 -18.03
CA SER A 230 -1.69 -2.72 -18.52
C SER A 230 -2.37 -3.48 -19.65
N GLN A 231 -3.71 -3.41 -19.73
CA GLN A 231 -4.51 -4.06 -20.76
C GLN A 231 -4.33 -3.41 -22.14
N SER A 232 -3.90 -2.14 -22.19
CA SER A 232 -3.79 -1.35 -23.43
C SER A 232 -2.41 -0.70 -23.62
N THR A 233 -1.87 -0.04 -22.60
CA THR A 233 -0.63 0.75 -22.66
C THR A 233 0.21 0.53 -21.41
N GLY A 234 1.49 0.21 -21.58
CA GLY A 234 2.45 0.05 -20.48
C GLY A 234 2.43 -1.29 -19.72
N PRO A 235 2.25 -2.46 -20.36
CA PRO A 235 2.28 -3.76 -19.68
C PRO A 235 3.62 -4.02 -18.97
N ALA A 236 4.73 -3.52 -19.51
CA ALA A 236 6.05 -3.66 -18.89
C ALA A 236 6.21 -2.77 -17.65
N CYS A 237 5.72 -1.52 -17.67
CA CYS A 237 5.73 -0.64 -16.50
C CYS A 237 4.85 -1.21 -15.38
N TRP A 238 3.69 -1.76 -15.74
CA TRP A 238 2.83 -2.49 -14.82
C TRP A 238 3.55 -3.69 -14.20
N ALA A 239 4.11 -4.59 -15.02
CA ALA A 239 4.80 -5.78 -14.54
C ALA A 239 6.00 -5.42 -13.63
N LEU A 240 6.73 -4.34 -13.95
CA LEU A 240 7.79 -3.81 -13.12
C LEU A 240 7.25 -3.35 -11.76
N LEU A 241 6.22 -2.50 -11.74
CA LEU A 241 5.65 -1.97 -10.51
C LEU A 241 5.08 -3.09 -9.62
N ASP A 242 4.31 -3.99 -10.22
CA ASP A 242 3.68 -5.10 -9.53
C ASP A 242 4.71 -6.06 -8.92
N GLY A 243 5.66 -6.54 -9.73
CA GLY A 243 6.74 -7.41 -9.25
C GLY A 243 7.61 -6.73 -8.20
N PHE A 244 7.89 -5.43 -8.37
CA PHE A 244 8.63 -4.63 -7.40
C PHE A 244 7.91 -4.60 -6.05
N LEU A 245 6.64 -4.18 -6.00
CA LEU A 245 5.91 -4.06 -4.74
C LEU A 245 5.66 -5.41 -4.06
N ARG A 246 5.31 -6.47 -4.82
CA ARG A 246 5.16 -7.82 -4.27
C ARG A 246 6.46 -8.31 -3.63
N SER A 247 7.60 -8.09 -4.29
CA SER A 247 8.90 -8.48 -3.72
C SER A 247 9.20 -7.81 -2.38
N ARG A 248 8.84 -6.53 -2.20
CA ARG A 248 9.05 -5.78 -0.95
C ARG A 248 8.15 -6.27 0.18
N LEU A 249 6.90 -6.58 -0.13
CA LEU A 249 5.97 -7.12 0.87
C LEU A 249 6.36 -8.55 1.26
N PHE A 250 6.73 -9.40 0.30
CA PHE A 250 7.26 -10.74 0.58
C PHE A 250 8.48 -10.70 1.51
N GLN A 251 9.44 -9.81 1.23
CA GLN A 251 10.60 -9.63 2.10
C GLN A 251 10.21 -9.21 3.51
N ARG A 252 9.18 -8.38 3.67
CA ARG A 252 8.73 -7.91 4.97
C ARG A 252 8.05 -9.02 5.79
N ILE A 253 7.21 -9.85 5.16
CA ILE A 253 6.51 -10.95 5.85
C ILE A 253 7.42 -12.14 6.17
N ALA A 254 8.56 -12.27 5.48
CA ALA A 254 9.50 -13.37 5.69
C ALA A 254 10.22 -13.32 7.05
N TYR A 255 10.20 -12.17 7.74
CA TYR A 255 10.88 -11.98 9.01
C TYR A 255 9.87 -11.66 10.12
N HIS A 256 9.57 -12.66 10.96
CA HIS A 256 8.80 -12.48 12.18
C HIS A 256 9.53 -13.16 13.35
N SER A 257 9.20 -12.73 14.58
CA SER A 257 9.70 -13.40 15.79
C SER A 257 9.19 -14.85 15.83
N PRO A 258 9.99 -15.83 16.28
CA PRO A 258 9.51 -17.19 16.49
C PRO A 258 8.45 -17.28 17.59
N GLU A 259 8.37 -16.29 18.48
CA GLU A 259 7.38 -16.21 19.56
C GLU A 259 6.11 -15.43 19.15
N ALA A 260 6.09 -14.86 17.94
CA ALA A 260 4.95 -14.07 17.49
C ALA A 260 3.70 -14.96 17.33
N PRO A 261 2.51 -14.49 17.75
CA PRO A 261 1.28 -15.23 17.56
C PRO A 261 0.99 -15.45 16.07
N SER A 262 0.75 -16.70 15.69
CA SER A 262 0.40 -17.06 14.30
C SER A 262 -1.01 -16.60 13.97
N VAL A 263 -1.18 -15.90 12.85
CA VAL A 263 -2.47 -15.43 12.35
C VAL A 263 -2.69 -15.99 10.95
N LEU A 264 -3.76 -16.76 10.77
CA LEU A 264 -4.11 -17.35 9.48
C LEU A 264 -4.85 -16.32 8.64
N LEU A 265 -4.32 -15.97 7.47
CA LEU A 265 -4.97 -15.10 6.48
C LEU A 265 -5.48 -15.94 5.32
N ILE A 266 -6.77 -15.85 5.02
CA ILE A 266 -7.45 -16.66 3.99
C ILE A 266 -8.01 -15.75 2.90
N ASN A 267 -7.60 -15.99 1.65
CA ASN A 267 -8.20 -15.33 0.50
C ASN A 267 -9.59 -15.90 0.21
N LEU A 268 -10.65 -15.10 0.34
CA LEU A 268 -11.97 -15.51 -0.13
C LEU A 268 -12.10 -15.33 -1.65
N PRO A 269 -12.90 -16.15 -2.34
CA PRO A 269 -13.15 -15.97 -3.77
C PRO A 269 -13.62 -14.55 -4.12
N GLY A 270 -12.96 -13.92 -5.10
CA GLY A 270 -13.30 -12.58 -5.56
C GLY A 270 -12.22 -11.98 -6.48
N PRO A 271 -12.32 -10.68 -6.79
CA PRO A 271 -11.40 -9.98 -7.69
C PRO A 271 -10.13 -9.48 -7.02
N GLN A 272 -9.92 -9.80 -5.73
CA GLN A 272 -8.77 -9.36 -4.94
C GLN A 272 -7.47 -9.82 -5.60
N GLN A 273 -6.42 -9.03 -5.44
CA GLN A 273 -5.15 -9.31 -6.08
C GLN A 273 -4.11 -9.73 -5.05
N GLU A 274 -3.14 -10.54 -5.47
CA GLU A 274 -2.09 -11.05 -4.59
C GLU A 274 -1.36 -9.93 -3.82
N LEU A 275 -1.14 -8.77 -4.44
CA LEU A 275 -0.52 -7.62 -3.77
C LEU A 275 -1.33 -7.14 -2.54
N GLU A 276 -2.65 -7.12 -2.63
CA GLU A 276 -3.52 -6.67 -1.55
C GLU A 276 -3.46 -7.65 -0.37
N LEU A 277 -3.40 -8.95 -0.65
CA LEU A 277 -3.18 -9.97 0.37
C LEU A 277 -1.79 -9.91 1.00
N LEU A 278 -0.76 -9.66 0.19
CA LEU A 278 0.59 -9.44 0.70
C LEU A 278 0.66 -8.21 1.61
N LEU A 279 -0.12 -7.17 1.30
CA LEU A 279 -0.22 -5.99 2.15
C LEU A 279 -0.94 -6.32 3.45
N ALA A 280 -2.04 -7.06 3.40
CA ALA A 280 -2.73 -7.55 4.59
C ALA A 280 -1.78 -8.36 5.48
N ALA A 281 -1.04 -9.31 4.90
CA ALA A 281 -0.04 -10.10 5.61
C ALA A 281 1.09 -9.24 6.20
N ALA A 282 1.55 -8.22 5.47
CA ALA A 282 2.56 -7.29 5.97
C ALA A 282 2.04 -6.40 7.12
N LEU A 283 0.75 -6.05 7.12
CA LEU A 283 0.10 -5.32 8.21
C LEU A 283 -0.12 -6.21 9.45
N ILE A 284 -0.29 -7.52 9.26
CA ILE A 284 -0.24 -8.52 10.34
C ILE A 284 1.16 -8.59 10.95
N ALA A 285 2.21 -8.67 10.10
CA ALA A 285 3.59 -8.64 10.57
C ALA A 285 3.92 -7.35 11.34
N ASP A 286 3.46 -6.20 10.85
CA ASP A 286 3.60 -4.90 11.54
C ASP A 286 2.76 -4.80 12.83
N ALA A 287 1.83 -5.74 13.07
CA ALA A 287 1.09 -5.90 14.33
C ALA A 287 1.79 -6.86 15.32
N ASP A 288 3.04 -7.22 15.05
CA ASP A 288 3.86 -8.13 15.86
C ASP A 288 3.33 -9.58 15.87
N ALA A 289 2.62 -9.97 14.81
CA ALA A 289 2.09 -11.32 14.61
C ALA A 289 2.76 -12.03 13.41
N ALA A 290 2.74 -13.35 13.39
CA ALA A 290 3.28 -14.15 12.29
C ALA A 290 2.18 -14.49 11.27
N PRO A 291 2.16 -13.89 10.06
CA PRO A 291 1.15 -14.19 9.07
C PRO A 291 1.38 -15.57 8.44
N VAL A 292 0.35 -16.41 8.44
CA VAL A 292 0.27 -17.64 7.65
C VAL A 292 -0.79 -17.42 6.59
N SER A 293 -0.41 -17.25 5.32
CA SER A 293 -1.32 -16.78 4.28
C SER A 293 -1.65 -17.86 3.25
N LEU A 294 -2.95 -18.06 2.99
CA LEU A 294 -3.47 -18.83 1.86
C LEU A 294 -3.82 -17.85 0.75
N PHE A 295 -2.87 -17.61 -0.18
CA PHE A 295 -3.03 -16.62 -1.26
C PHE A 295 -3.99 -17.08 -2.36
N GLU A 296 -4.03 -18.38 -2.64
CA GLU A 296 -5.02 -18.94 -3.56
C GLU A 296 -6.43 -18.81 -2.97
N PRO A 297 -7.43 -18.38 -3.75
CA PRO A 297 -8.80 -18.28 -3.26
C PRO A 297 -9.33 -19.63 -2.76
N VAL A 298 -9.81 -19.66 -1.50
CA VAL A 298 -10.37 -20.87 -0.90
C VAL A 298 -11.80 -20.63 -0.45
N GLY A 299 -12.73 -21.47 -0.92
CA GLY A 299 -14.12 -21.45 -0.45
C GLY A 299 -14.23 -21.94 0.99
N LEU A 300 -14.94 -21.18 1.83
CA LEU A 300 -15.08 -21.49 3.27
C LEU A 300 -15.62 -22.90 3.57
N ALA A 301 -16.52 -23.41 2.72
CA ALA A 301 -17.10 -24.74 2.90
C ALA A 301 -16.03 -25.85 2.85
N SER A 302 -14.94 -25.66 2.11
CA SER A 302 -13.83 -26.61 2.03
C SER A 302 -12.91 -26.54 3.25
N LEU A 303 -12.89 -25.42 3.98
CA LEU A 303 -11.98 -25.18 5.10
C LEU A 303 -12.54 -25.67 6.43
N ALA A 304 -13.87 -25.87 6.52
CA ALA A 304 -14.52 -26.39 7.71
C ALA A 304 -13.90 -27.74 8.13
N GLY A 305 -13.28 -27.77 9.31
CA GLY A 305 -12.62 -28.96 9.86
C GLY A 305 -11.18 -29.21 9.40
N GLN A 306 -10.62 -28.39 8.50
CA GLN A 306 -9.20 -28.45 8.11
C GLN A 306 -8.33 -27.48 8.91
N ILE A 307 -8.92 -26.39 9.41
CA ILE A 307 -8.20 -25.42 10.24
C ILE A 307 -8.01 -26.06 11.64
N PRO A 308 -6.77 -26.21 12.11
CA PRO A 308 -6.50 -26.74 13.45
C PRO A 308 -7.07 -25.79 14.52
N ALA A 309 -7.75 -26.36 15.53
CA ALA A 309 -8.35 -25.62 16.62
C ALA A 309 -7.33 -24.80 17.43
N ASP A 310 -6.14 -25.37 17.67
CA ASP A 310 -5.15 -24.82 18.61
C ASP A 310 -3.91 -24.18 17.94
N GLY A 311 -3.99 -23.84 16.65
CA GLY A 311 -2.83 -23.43 15.87
C GLY A 311 -2.62 -21.93 15.71
N TYR A 312 -3.68 -21.13 15.89
CA TYR A 312 -3.70 -19.74 15.49
C TYR A 312 -4.30 -18.84 16.57
N ALA A 313 -3.73 -17.65 16.74
CA ALA A 313 -4.26 -16.62 17.63
C ALA A 313 -5.47 -15.90 17.04
N ALA A 314 -5.60 -15.90 15.71
CA ALA A 314 -6.78 -15.41 15.00
C ALA A 314 -6.83 -16.00 13.58
N VAL A 315 -8.05 -16.09 13.04
CA VAL A 315 -8.29 -16.37 11.61
C VAL A 315 -8.86 -15.11 10.97
N LEU A 316 -8.18 -14.63 9.92
CA LEU A 316 -8.57 -13.46 9.14
C LEU A 316 -9.01 -13.90 7.75
N LEU A 317 -10.20 -13.48 7.36
CA LEU A 317 -10.73 -13.65 6.02
C LEU A 317 -10.54 -12.34 5.25
N TYR A 318 -9.99 -12.41 4.04
CA TYR A 318 -9.82 -11.24 3.18
C TYR A 318 -10.91 -11.20 2.10
N ALA A 319 -11.68 -10.11 2.05
CA ALA A 319 -12.62 -9.86 0.97
C ALA A 319 -12.87 -8.37 0.68
N ASP A 320 -12.79 -8.00 -0.60
CA ASP A 320 -13.11 -6.64 -1.08
C ASP A 320 -14.46 -6.55 -1.82
N GLN A 321 -15.24 -7.63 -1.81
CA GLN A 321 -16.58 -7.67 -2.41
C GLN A 321 -17.61 -8.19 -1.40
N PRO A 322 -18.89 -7.80 -1.53
CA PRO A 322 -19.94 -8.30 -0.67
C PRO A 322 -20.02 -9.83 -0.70
N LEU A 323 -20.12 -10.45 0.47
CA LEU A 323 -20.25 -11.89 0.60
C LEU A 323 -21.68 -12.33 0.26
N GLU A 324 -21.80 -13.43 -0.48
CA GLU A 324 -23.10 -14.03 -0.80
C GLU A 324 -23.75 -14.70 0.42
N GLY A 325 -25.08 -14.84 0.41
CA GLY A 325 -25.84 -15.36 1.55
C GLY A 325 -25.44 -16.78 2.00
N GLY A 326 -25.01 -17.64 1.08
CA GLY A 326 -24.49 -18.99 1.41
C GLY A 326 -23.18 -18.94 2.20
N VAL A 327 -22.34 -17.95 1.93
CA VAL A 327 -21.07 -17.72 2.63
C VAL A 327 -21.34 -17.25 4.07
N LEU A 328 -22.33 -16.37 4.27
CA LEU A 328 -22.71 -15.88 5.61
C LEU A 328 -23.14 -17.01 6.56
N THR A 329 -23.86 -18.01 6.05
CA THR A 329 -24.27 -19.17 6.86
C THR A 329 -23.07 -20.03 7.25
N THR A 330 -22.11 -20.16 6.34
CA THR A 330 -20.87 -20.92 6.56
C THR A 330 -19.95 -20.21 7.55
N LEU A 331 -19.90 -18.87 7.52
CA LEU A 331 -19.14 -18.06 8.47
C LEU A 331 -19.51 -18.34 9.92
N ARG A 332 -20.82 -18.36 10.23
CA ARG A 332 -21.28 -18.65 11.59
C ARG A 332 -20.86 -20.04 12.07
N ARG A 333 -20.94 -21.05 11.18
CA ARG A 333 -20.51 -22.41 11.51
C ARG A 333 -19.00 -22.48 11.75
N LEU A 334 -18.23 -21.71 10.97
CA LEU A 334 -16.79 -21.63 11.13
C LEU A 334 -16.41 -20.94 12.43
N GLU A 335 -17.05 -19.81 12.75
CA GLU A 335 -16.86 -19.08 14.01
C GLU A 335 -17.12 -19.99 15.22
N GLN A 336 -18.23 -20.74 15.23
CA GLN A 336 -18.55 -21.69 16.29
C GLN A 336 -17.60 -22.88 16.40
N ALA A 337 -16.86 -23.20 15.34
CA ALA A 337 -15.93 -24.32 15.30
C ALA A 337 -14.49 -23.92 15.67
N LEU A 338 -14.19 -22.62 15.71
CA LEU A 338 -12.86 -22.09 16.02
C LEU A 338 -12.78 -21.72 17.50
N GLU A 339 -11.64 -22.01 18.12
CA GLU A 339 -11.34 -21.58 19.51
C GLU A 339 -10.71 -20.18 19.57
N CYS A 340 -10.40 -19.61 18.40
CA CYS A 340 -9.79 -18.29 18.25
C CYS A 340 -10.73 -17.33 17.50
N PRO A 341 -10.53 -16.00 17.64
CA PRO A 341 -11.38 -15.02 16.97
C PRO A 341 -11.31 -15.14 15.44
N LEU A 342 -12.49 -15.15 14.81
CA LEU A 342 -12.67 -15.02 13.37
C LEU A 342 -12.93 -13.55 13.01
N ALA A 343 -12.14 -13.00 12.09
CA ALA A 343 -12.27 -11.62 11.64
C ALA A 343 -12.32 -11.50 10.10
N LEU A 344 -12.96 -10.45 9.61
CA LEU A 344 -12.98 -10.07 8.20
C LEU A 344 -12.15 -8.80 7.99
N VAL A 345 -11.36 -8.79 6.92
CA VAL A 345 -10.52 -7.67 6.45
C VAL A 345 -10.87 -7.39 4.98
N GLY A 346 -10.85 -6.12 4.58
CA GLY A 346 -11.14 -5.66 3.22
C GLY A 346 -12.45 -4.88 3.12
N ASP A 347 -12.73 -4.37 1.92
CA ASP A 347 -13.82 -3.43 1.64
C ASP A 347 -15.22 -4.04 1.91
N ALA A 348 -15.33 -5.37 1.92
CA ALA A 348 -16.58 -6.08 2.25
C ALA A 348 -17.11 -5.73 3.65
N CYS A 349 -16.23 -5.36 4.58
CA CYS A 349 -16.58 -4.97 5.94
C CYS A 349 -17.52 -3.76 5.97
N GLN A 350 -17.26 -2.75 5.14
CA GLN A 350 -18.06 -1.53 5.10
C GLN A 350 -19.41 -1.77 4.40
N GLN A 351 -19.38 -2.58 3.34
CA GLN A 351 -20.53 -2.81 2.47
C GLN A 351 -21.63 -3.69 3.11
N GLN A 352 -21.28 -4.54 4.09
CA GLN A 352 -22.21 -5.50 4.71
C GLN A 352 -22.15 -5.54 6.25
N SER A 353 -21.74 -4.44 6.89
CA SER A 353 -21.51 -4.38 8.35
C SER A 353 -22.66 -4.95 9.20
N VAL A 354 -23.92 -4.61 8.88
CA VAL A 354 -25.12 -5.05 9.63
C VAL A 354 -25.40 -6.56 9.46
N ALA A 355 -25.08 -7.13 8.31
CA ALA A 355 -25.31 -8.55 8.05
C ALA A 355 -24.22 -9.41 8.69
N LEU A 356 -22.98 -8.92 8.68
CA LEU A 356 -21.80 -9.61 9.21
C LEU A 356 -21.71 -9.55 10.73
N SER A 357 -22.13 -8.45 11.36
CA SER A 357 -22.15 -8.35 12.83
C SER A 357 -23.03 -9.41 13.48
N LYS A 358 -24.08 -9.87 12.78
CA LYS A 358 -24.97 -10.96 13.23
C LYS A 358 -24.36 -12.37 13.11
N GLN A 359 -23.14 -12.51 12.62
CA GLN A 359 -22.48 -13.79 12.38
C GLN A 359 -21.32 -14.07 13.35
N GLY A 360 -21.12 -13.24 14.39
CA GLY A 360 -20.02 -13.41 15.35
C GLY A 360 -18.64 -13.03 14.79
N VAL A 361 -18.58 -12.53 13.56
CA VAL A 361 -17.31 -12.17 12.89
C VAL A 361 -16.90 -10.75 13.26
N VAL A 362 -15.66 -10.59 13.72
CA VAL A 362 -15.10 -9.26 14.00
C VAL A 362 -14.74 -8.54 12.70
N LEU A 363 -15.18 -7.30 12.54
CA LEU A 363 -14.89 -6.50 11.35
C LEU A 363 -13.65 -5.64 11.59
N LEU A 364 -12.54 -6.02 10.96
CA LEU A 364 -11.29 -5.27 11.05
C LEU A 364 -11.18 -4.17 9.98
N GLY A 365 -12.10 -4.10 9.02
CA GLY A 365 -12.16 -3.03 8.02
C GLY A 365 -11.11 -3.14 6.91
N GLU A 366 -10.85 -2.02 6.24
CA GLU A 366 -9.98 -1.93 5.06
C GLU A 366 -8.48 -2.02 5.42
N LEU A 367 -7.62 -2.10 4.39
CA LEU A 367 -6.16 -2.07 4.50
C LEU A 367 -5.61 -0.66 4.80
N ASP A 368 -6.11 -0.05 5.88
CA ASP A 368 -5.79 1.31 6.30
C ASP A 368 -4.81 1.34 7.48
N GLN A 369 -4.47 2.57 7.93
CA GLN A 369 -3.66 2.80 9.13
C GLN A 369 -4.31 2.27 10.43
N GLY A 370 -5.61 2.03 10.38
CA GLY A 370 -6.42 1.49 11.46
C GLY A 370 -6.27 -0.02 11.63
N LEU A 371 -5.92 -0.75 10.58
CA LEU A 371 -5.93 -2.22 10.61
C LEU A 371 -4.97 -2.78 11.66
N THR A 372 -3.72 -2.28 11.70
CA THR A 372 -2.69 -2.77 12.62
C THR A 372 -3.11 -2.60 14.09
N TRP A 373 -3.72 -1.47 14.47
CA TRP A 373 -4.17 -1.29 15.85
C TRP A 373 -5.37 -2.18 16.18
N ARG A 374 -6.33 -2.33 15.25
CA ARG A 374 -7.50 -3.20 15.43
C ARG A 374 -7.06 -4.65 15.58
N LEU A 375 -6.10 -5.10 14.80
CA LEU A 375 -5.53 -6.43 14.90
C LEU A 375 -4.83 -6.64 16.26
N ARG A 376 -4.01 -5.69 16.72
CA ARG A 376 -3.42 -5.78 18.07
C ARG A 376 -4.49 -5.82 19.17
N ALA A 377 -5.59 -5.10 19.01
CA ALA A 377 -6.70 -5.14 19.94
C ALA A 377 -7.43 -6.49 19.91
N LEU A 378 -7.61 -7.09 18.73
CA LEU A 378 -8.19 -8.43 18.56
C LEU A 378 -7.33 -9.50 19.27
N LEU A 379 -6.03 -9.51 18.97
CA LEU A 379 -5.08 -10.47 19.54
C LEU A 379 -4.91 -10.29 21.06
N GLY A 380 -5.11 -9.07 21.55
CA GLY A 380 -5.08 -8.76 22.98
C GLY A 380 -6.42 -8.99 23.71
N GLY A 381 -7.45 -9.55 23.06
CA GLY A 381 -8.77 -9.78 23.65
C GLY A 381 -9.52 -8.50 24.04
N ARG A 382 -9.19 -7.37 23.43
CA ARG A 382 -9.74 -6.03 23.73
C ARG A 382 -10.82 -5.57 22.74
N LEU A 383 -11.07 -6.34 21.69
CA LEU A 383 -12.24 -6.18 20.83
C LEU A 383 -13.26 -7.22 21.27
N ASP A 384 -14.38 -6.76 21.82
CA ASP A 384 -15.51 -7.63 22.14
C ASP A 384 -15.99 -8.30 20.84
N GLN A 385 -16.17 -9.63 20.89
CA GLN A 385 -16.96 -10.31 19.87
C GLN A 385 -18.40 -9.77 19.94
N PRO A 386 -19.02 -9.41 18.81
CA PRO A 386 -20.31 -8.71 18.78
C PRO A 386 -21.47 -9.50 19.39
#